data_AF-A0A286TTB3-F1
#
_entry.id   AF-A0A286TTB3-F1
#
_cell.length_a   1.000
_cell.length_b   1.000
_cell.length_c   1.000
_cell.angle_alpha   90.00
_cell.angle_beta   90.00
_cell.angle_gamma   90.00
#
_symmetry.space_group_name_H-M   'P 1'
#
loop_
_entity.id
_entity.type
_entity.pdbx_description
1 polymer ?
#
loop_
_entity_poly.entity_id
_entity_poly.type
_entity_poly.pdbx_seq_one_letter_code
_entity_poly.pdbx_strand_id
1 'polypeptide(L)'
;MAIRLIQGKIGSGKTYYAVNHVLKSYYTWSDELDSWVPKEKNVDVRVYTNIKNMKLGEDLDKFITDTGGLSSFFDNKYQETFCMNSNVIYIIDEAQSGNYFHRKYYDVNVFLFFQMHRHLGCDIYLITQDVRCLARELQQLAEYVIKAVRRSNSIGKSFTYKFYSGDECFKTKRIKQDQKVFGMYRSMIIGEGEKIKSIPFKHILIFVGLVVCAGLIFRFGFMKIFHNMNKHNIRTPVSVIDDVQKPQLEQKKLETDNNHMYRIIGIIDGHYVVQTPKGLQKVKINKSSRKNVRDEIKIEKL
;
A
#
# COMPACT_ATOMS: atom_id res chain seq x y z
N MET A 1 12.27 23.54 8.08
CA MET A 1 10.95 23.85 8.67
C MET A 1 9.86 23.70 7.62
N ALA A 2 8.72 23.12 7.97
CA ALA A 2 7.57 22.87 7.08
C ALA A 2 6.23 22.87 7.85
N ILE A 3 5.16 23.28 7.16
CA ILE A 3 3.78 23.03 7.59
C ILE A 3 3.35 21.66 7.07
N ARG A 4 2.82 20.83 7.97
CA ARG A 4 2.35 19.47 7.67
C ARG A 4 0.88 19.34 8.03
N LEU A 5 0.04 19.17 7.02
CA LEU A 5 -1.38 18.85 7.21
C LEU A 5 -1.55 17.34 7.35
N ILE A 6 -2.13 16.91 8.47
CA ILE A 6 -2.38 15.49 8.75
C ILE A 6 -3.89 15.28 8.89
N GLN A 7 -4.47 14.50 7.98
CA GLN A 7 -5.90 14.21 7.98
C GLN A 7 -6.23 12.74 8.15
N GLY A 8 -7.45 12.43 8.57
CA GLY A 8 -7.92 11.06 8.76
C GLY A 8 -9.04 10.91 9.78
N LYS A 9 -9.74 9.79 9.70
CA LYS A 9 -10.83 9.46 10.62
C LYS A 9 -10.32 9.21 12.04
N ILE A 10 -11.22 9.33 13.03
CA ILE A 10 -10.89 9.05 14.44
C ILE A 10 -10.28 7.65 14.56
N GLY A 11 -9.22 7.54 15.37
CA GLY A 11 -8.51 6.27 15.59
C GLY A 11 -7.64 5.77 14.43
N SER A 12 -7.41 6.57 13.36
CA SER A 12 -6.52 6.22 12.25
C SER A 12 -5.02 6.41 12.55
N GLY A 13 -4.68 7.01 13.70
CA GLY A 13 -3.28 7.24 14.10
C GLY A 13 -2.68 8.55 13.60
N LYS A 14 -3.48 9.61 13.45
CA LYS A 14 -3.00 10.95 13.07
C LYS A 14 -1.98 11.53 14.07
N THR A 15 -2.38 11.62 15.33
CA THR A 15 -1.54 12.08 16.45
C THR A 15 -0.27 11.25 16.57
N TYR A 16 -0.38 9.93 16.41
CA TYR A 16 0.78 9.03 16.38
C TYR A 16 1.80 9.44 15.32
N TYR A 17 1.35 9.79 14.10
CA TYR A 17 2.25 10.22 13.04
C TYR A 17 3.00 11.48 13.42
N ALA A 18 2.29 12.51 13.89
CA ALA A 18 2.88 13.79 14.24
C ALA A 18 3.94 13.61 15.34
N VAL A 19 3.57 12.96 16.44
CA VAL A 19 4.46 12.70 17.57
C VAL A 19 5.65 11.83 17.15
N ASN A 20 5.41 10.70 16.47
CA ASN A 20 6.50 9.85 15.96
C ASN A 20 7.43 10.61 15.01
N HIS A 21 6.91 11.50 14.16
CA HIS A 21 7.72 12.28 13.24
C HIS A 21 8.58 13.30 13.98
N VAL A 22 8.01 14.05 14.93
CA VAL A 22 8.75 15.01 15.77
C VAL A 22 9.86 14.29 16.55
N LEU A 23 9.52 13.19 17.22
CA LEU A 23 10.49 12.40 17.98
C LEU A 23 11.61 11.91 17.07
N LYS A 24 11.30 11.33 15.90
CA LYS A 24 12.33 10.83 14.97
C LYS A 24 13.14 11.94 14.28
N SER A 25 12.63 13.15 14.18
CA SER A 25 13.35 14.27 13.59
C SER A 25 14.31 14.90 14.60
N TYR A 26 13.81 15.24 15.79
CA TYR A 26 14.50 16.13 16.74
C TYR A 26 15.05 15.41 17.98
N TYR A 27 14.56 14.21 18.28
CA TYR A 27 14.89 13.49 19.50
C TYR A 27 15.49 12.10 19.19
N THR A 28 16.17 11.54 20.16
CA THR A 28 16.55 10.14 20.19
C THR A 28 16.14 9.55 21.51
N TRP A 29 15.88 8.25 21.53
CA TRP A 29 15.60 7.56 22.78
C TRP A 29 16.91 7.30 23.53
N SER A 30 16.94 7.60 24.82
CA SER A 30 18.00 7.21 25.74
C SER A 30 17.51 6.04 26.59
N ASP A 31 18.14 4.87 26.45
CA ASP A 31 17.82 3.70 27.28
C ASP A 31 18.29 3.90 28.75
N GLU A 32 19.28 4.75 28.99
CA GLU A 32 19.77 5.06 30.35
C GLU A 32 18.76 5.91 31.15
N LEU A 33 18.12 6.86 30.47
CA LEU A 33 17.19 7.81 31.09
C LEU A 33 15.73 7.41 30.89
N ASP A 34 15.47 6.28 30.23
CA ASP A 34 14.13 5.80 29.82
C ASP A 34 13.27 6.93 29.20
N SER A 35 13.89 7.78 28.39
CA SER A 35 13.27 9.02 27.92
C SER A 35 13.81 9.51 26.56
N TRP A 36 13.05 10.39 25.93
CA TRP A 36 13.43 11.05 24.68
C TRP A 36 14.30 12.27 24.99
N VAL A 37 15.52 12.29 24.45
CA VAL A 37 16.47 13.39 24.59
C VAL A 37 16.72 14.08 23.24
N PRO A 38 16.97 15.39 23.20
CA PRO A 38 17.31 16.08 21.96
C PRO A 38 18.53 15.44 21.26
N LYS A 39 18.48 15.32 19.93
CA LYS A 39 19.61 14.77 19.17
C LYS A 39 20.82 15.70 19.16
N GLU A 40 20.55 16.99 19.03
CA GLU A 40 21.58 18.02 18.95
C GLU A 40 21.55 18.84 20.23
N LYS A 41 22.60 18.73 21.04
CA LYS A 41 22.67 19.39 22.36
C LYS A 41 22.73 20.91 22.27
N ASN A 42 23.16 21.45 21.13
CA ASN A 42 23.34 22.90 20.92
C ASN A 42 22.12 23.57 20.29
N VAL A 43 21.06 22.81 20.00
CA VAL A 43 19.84 23.32 19.39
C VAL A 43 18.72 23.24 20.41
N ASP A 44 18.22 24.39 20.84
CA ASP A 44 17.05 24.44 21.69
C ASP A 44 15.79 24.10 20.86
N VAL A 45 15.10 23.02 21.22
CA VAL A 45 13.88 22.56 20.55
C VAL A 45 12.72 22.66 21.52
N ARG A 46 11.79 23.57 21.24
CA ARG A 46 10.61 23.80 22.10
C ARG A 46 9.34 23.32 21.40
N VAL A 47 8.59 22.43 22.05
CA VAL A 47 7.34 21.88 21.51
C VAL A 47 6.17 22.55 22.24
N TYR A 48 5.17 23.02 21.49
CA TYR A 48 3.92 23.54 22.03
C TYR A 48 2.76 22.78 21.41
N THR A 49 1.88 22.24 22.24
CA THR A 49 0.78 21.40 21.77
C THR A 49 -0.46 21.49 22.66
N ASN A 50 -1.63 21.25 22.06
CA ASN A 50 -2.89 21.05 22.75
C ASN A 50 -3.23 19.55 22.93
N ILE A 51 -2.31 18.64 22.60
CA ILE A 51 -2.51 17.20 22.82
C ILE A 51 -2.53 16.94 24.32
N LYS A 52 -3.68 16.49 24.82
CA LYS A 52 -3.86 16.16 26.23
C LYS A 52 -2.87 15.09 26.69
N ASN A 53 -2.31 15.27 27.88
CA ASN A 53 -1.36 14.36 28.51
C ASN A 53 -0.09 14.12 27.68
N MET A 54 0.31 15.07 26.84
CA MET A 54 1.61 15.04 26.19
C MET A 54 2.70 15.23 27.26
N LYS A 55 3.66 14.30 27.33
CA LYS A 55 4.80 14.36 28.27
C LYS A 55 5.95 15.27 27.79
N LEU A 56 5.94 15.64 26.51
CA LEU A 56 6.95 16.48 25.88
C LEU A 56 6.30 17.76 25.38
N GLY A 57 6.87 18.89 25.75
CA GLY A 57 6.42 20.20 25.36
C GLY A 57 5.46 20.83 26.35
N GLU A 58 5.08 22.05 26.01
CA GLU A 58 4.25 22.94 26.81
C GLU A 58 2.82 23.01 26.26
N ASP A 59 1.88 23.41 27.11
CA ASP A 59 0.46 23.56 26.75
C ASP A 59 0.24 24.80 25.87
N LEU A 60 -0.06 24.58 24.59
CA LEU A 60 -0.29 25.63 23.61
C LEU A 60 -1.46 26.55 24.01
N ASP A 61 -2.53 26.01 24.59
CA ASP A 61 -3.74 26.78 24.88
C ASP A 61 -3.50 27.80 26.00
N LYS A 62 -2.63 27.45 26.94
CA LYS A 62 -2.19 28.36 27.99
C LYS A 62 -1.47 29.58 27.38
N PHE A 63 -0.49 29.35 26.50
CA PHE A 63 0.24 30.45 25.86
C PHE A 63 -0.67 31.31 24.97
N ILE A 64 -1.56 30.70 24.20
CA ILE A 64 -2.55 31.44 23.40
C ILE A 64 -3.40 32.35 24.31
N THR A 65 -3.86 31.83 25.45
CA THR A 65 -4.68 32.60 26.40
C THR A 65 -3.88 33.72 27.05
N ASP A 66 -2.67 33.43 27.53
CA ASP A 66 -1.80 34.38 28.22
C ASP A 66 -1.37 35.56 27.31
N THR A 67 -1.24 35.33 26.00
CA THR A 67 -0.92 36.38 25.01
C THR A 67 -2.15 37.21 24.58
N GLY A 68 -3.36 36.85 25.03
CA GLY A 68 -4.59 37.58 24.68
C GLY A 68 -5.37 37.01 23.49
N GLY A 69 -5.07 35.77 23.09
CA GLY A 69 -5.81 35.02 22.09
C GLY A 69 -4.99 34.61 20.87
N LEU A 70 -5.65 33.88 19.96
CA LEU A 70 -5.01 33.24 18.81
C LEU A 70 -4.29 34.23 17.89
N SER A 71 -4.93 35.38 17.62
CA SER A 71 -4.38 36.43 16.76
C SER A 71 -3.10 37.04 17.33
N SER A 72 -3.12 37.38 18.63
CA SER A 72 -1.98 37.96 19.33
C SER A 72 -0.83 36.96 19.48
N PHE A 73 -1.14 35.69 19.72
CA PHE A 73 -0.12 34.64 19.82
C PHE A 73 0.53 34.34 18.47
N PHE A 74 -0.26 34.18 17.40
CA PHE A 74 0.26 33.93 16.05
C PHE A 74 0.50 35.22 15.26
N ASP A 75 1.01 36.25 15.94
CA ASP A 75 1.51 37.48 15.31
C ASP A 75 3.03 37.37 15.07
N ASN A 76 3.52 37.88 13.94
CA ASN A 76 4.95 37.80 13.60
C ASN A 76 5.84 38.50 14.62
N LYS A 77 5.47 39.69 15.10
CA LYS A 77 6.30 40.47 16.02
C LYS A 77 6.44 39.76 17.36
N TYR A 78 5.35 39.16 17.84
CA TYR A 78 5.39 38.31 19.03
C TYR A 78 6.24 37.06 18.78
N GLN A 79 6.02 36.38 17.65
CA GLN A 79 6.69 35.11 17.33
C GLN A 79 8.19 35.26 17.05
N GLU A 80 8.66 36.39 16.53
CA GLU A 80 10.09 36.69 16.40
C GLU A 80 10.82 36.62 17.74
N THR A 81 10.23 37.22 18.78
CA THR A 81 10.78 37.17 20.13
C THR A 81 10.57 35.80 20.76
N PHE A 82 9.39 35.22 20.59
CA PHE A 82 9.03 33.93 21.17
C PHE A 82 9.91 32.78 20.67
N CYS A 83 10.27 32.79 19.38
CA CYS A 83 11.06 31.76 18.70
C CYS A 83 12.56 32.06 18.66
N MET A 84 13.00 33.20 19.21
CA MET A 84 14.40 33.62 19.17
C MET A 84 15.33 32.53 19.71
N ASN A 85 16.33 32.15 18.91
CA ASN A 85 17.34 31.12 19.20
C ASN A 85 16.82 29.69 19.46
N SER A 86 15.57 29.39 19.08
CA SER A 86 14.99 28.05 19.28
C SER A 86 14.27 27.56 18.04
N ASN A 87 14.33 26.26 17.81
CA ASN A 87 13.46 25.59 16.87
C ASN A 87 12.12 25.30 17.55
N VAL A 88 11.09 26.05 17.19
CA VAL A 88 9.76 25.93 17.78
C VAL A 88 8.92 24.96 16.96
N ILE A 89 8.22 24.04 17.64
CA ILE A 89 7.39 23.02 17.02
C ILE A 89 5.97 23.14 17.56
N TYR A 90 5.03 23.49 16.68
CA TYR A 90 3.61 23.50 16.99
C TYR A 90 2.96 22.19 16.56
N ILE A 91 2.33 21.48 17.50
CA ILE A 91 1.51 20.30 17.21
C ILE A 91 0.08 20.59 17.64
N ILE A 92 -0.80 20.85 16.67
CA ILE A 92 -2.17 21.30 16.92
C ILE A 92 -3.13 20.18 16.52
N ASP A 93 -3.66 19.46 17.51
CA ASP A 93 -4.70 18.45 17.32
C ASP A 93 -6.08 19.09 17.19
N GLU A 94 -6.91 18.49 16.35
CA GLU A 94 -8.21 19.03 15.93
C GLU A 94 -8.14 20.53 15.56
N ALA A 95 -7.16 20.90 14.73
CA ALA A 95 -6.86 22.27 14.31
C ALA A 95 -8.03 23.00 13.60
N GLN A 96 -9.05 22.26 13.19
CA GLN A 96 -10.29 22.80 12.63
C GLN A 96 -11.32 23.24 13.70
N SER A 97 -11.01 23.10 14.99
CA SER A 97 -11.91 23.53 16.08
C SER A 97 -12.18 25.04 16.04
N GLY A 98 -13.28 25.47 16.66
CA GLY A 98 -13.65 26.88 16.73
C GLY A 98 -12.65 27.78 17.45
N ASN A 99 -11.75 27.20 18.24
CA ASN A 99 -10.72 27.94 18.97
C ASN A 99 -9.44 28.17 18.13
N TYR A 100 -9.37 27.56 16.93
CA TYR A 100 -8.22 27.67 16.04
C TYR A 100 -8.67 28.05 14.61
N PHE A 101 -8.26 27.27 13.61
CA PHE A 101 -8.29 27.64 12.21
C PHE A 101 -9.43 26.95 11.47
N HIS A 102 -10.65 27.04 12.00
CA HIS A 102 -11.84 26.49 11.34
C HIS A 102 -12.04 27.12 9.95
N ARG A 103 -12.88 26.50 9.11
CA ARG A 103 -13.09 26.89 7.70
C ARG A 103 -13.42 28.38 7.47
N LYS A 104 -14.10 29.03 8.40
CA LYS A 104 -14.50 30.45 8.31
C LYS A 104 -13.50 31.40 8.98
N TYR A 105 -12.39 30.88 9.50
CA TYR A 105 -11.40 31.68 10.22
C TYR A 105 -10.66 32.53 9.20
N TYR A 106 -10.55 33.82 9.50
CA TYR A 106 -9.83 34.75 8.65
C TYR A 106 -9.16 35.81 9.52
N ASP A 107 -7.83 35.78 9.54
CA ASP A 107 -7.00 36.77 10.21
C ASP A 107 -5.69 36.92 9.42
N VAL A 108 -5.44 38.14 8.94
CA VAL A 108 -4.30 38.44 8.07
C VAL A 108 -2.97 38.27 8.81
N ASN A 109 -2.90 38.66 10.09
CA ASN A 109 -1.65 38.58 10.85
C ASN A 109 -1.26 37.13 11.11
N VAL A 110 -2.27 36.30 11.45
CA VAL A 110 -2.05 34.87 11.63
C VAL A 110 -1.60 34.21 10.34
N PHE A 111 -2.24 34.48 9.20
CA PHE A 111 -1.79 33.90 7.93
C PHE A 111 -0.39 34.40 7.52
N LEU A 112 -0.06 35.66 7.81
CA LEU A 112 1.28 36.18 7.59
C LEU A 112 2.32 35.43 8.44
N PHE A 113 1.99 35.08 9.69
CA PHE A 113 2.82 34.19 10.50
C PHE A 113 3.01 32.82 9.86
N PHE A 114 1.92 32.18 9.40
CA PHE A 114 2.03 30.89 8.73
C PHE A 114 2.84 30.95 7.43
N GLN A 115 2.89 32.09 6.74
CA GLN A 115 3.79 32.29 5.59
C GLN A 115 5.25 32.45 6.02
N MET A 116 5.49 33.21 7.10
CA MET A 116 6.82 33.51 7.63
C MET A 116 7.41 32.40 8.53
N HIS A 117 6.66 31.34 8.80
CA HIS A 117 7.01 30.29 9.75
C HIS A 117 8.43 29.69 9.54
N ARG A 118 8.91 29.61 8.30
CA ARG A 118 10.27 29.08 8.00
C ARG A 118 11.37 30.04 8.45
N HIS A 119 11.16 31.34 8.30
CA HIS A 119 12.10 32.38 8.72
C HIS A 119 12.19 32.46 10.24
N LEU A 120 11.09 32.14 10.93
CA LEU A 120 10.99 32.13 12.40
C LEU A 120 11.49 30.83 13.04
N GLY A 121 11.95 29.84 12.26
CA GLY A 121 12.38 28.56 12.83
C GLY A 121 11.23 27.67 13.33
N CYS A 122 10.01 27.85 12.80
CA CYS A 122 8.81 27.14 13.25
C CYS A 122 8.47 25.94 12.36
N ASP A 123 8.35 24.76 12.96
CA ASP A 123 7.78 23.56 12.36
C ASP A 123 6.32 23.37 12.83
N ILE A 124 5.39 23.18 11.89
CA ILE A 124 3.95 23.20 12.24
C ILE A 124 3.28 21.90 11.78
N TYR A 125 2.55 21.26 12.69
CA TYR A 125 1.74 20.08 12.45
C TYR A 125 0.28 20.43 12.74
N LEU A 126 -0.53 20.54 11.69
CA LEU A 126 -1.97 20.75 11.80
C LEU A 126 -2.67 19.41 11.60
N ILE A 127 -3.22 18.86 12.67
CA ILE A 127 -3.94 17.59 12.65
C ILE A 127 -5.44 17.90 12.59
N THR A 128 -6.13 17.31 11.62
CA THR A 128 -7.57 17.50 11.39
C THR A 128 -8.23 16.20 10.98
N GLN A 129 -9.55 16.14 11.02
CA GLN A 129 -10.30 15.02 10.43
C GLN A 129 -10.35 15.13 8.89
N ASP A 130 -10.44 16.35 8.37
CA ASP A 130 -10.53 16.70 6.95
C ASP A 130 -9.90 18.08 6.72
N VAL A 131 -8.95 18.19 5.80
CA VAL A 131 -8.27 19.47 5.51
C VAL A 131 -9.23 20.54 5.02
N ARG A 132 -10.35 20.17 4.39
CA ARG A 132 -11.37 21.11 3.89
C ARG A 132 -12.10 21.85 5.01
N CYS A 133 -11.99 21.37 6.25
CA CYS A 133 -12.53 22.02 7.43
C CYS A 133 -11.60 23.11 7.99
N LEU A 134 -10.37 23.24 7.49
CA LEU A 134 -9.45 24.31 7.86
C LEU A 134 -9.70 25.57 7.02
N ALA A 135 -9.20 26.72 7.48
CA ALA A 135 -9.13 27.94 6.66
C ALA A 135 -8.42 27.65 5.33
N ARG A 136 -8.91 28.25 4.24
CA ARG A 136 -8.47 27.93 2.86
C ARG A 136 -7.01 28.33 2.63
N GLU A 137 -6.60 29.43 3.24
CA GLU A 137 -5.27 30.00 3.20
C GLU A 137 -4.25 28.97 3.74
N LEU A 138 -4.55 28.33 4.88
CA LEU A 138 -3.69 27.29 5.45
C LEU A 138 -3.62 26.02 4.60
N GLN A 139 -4.71 25.66 3.92
CA GLN A 139 -4.73 24.50 3.04
C GLN A 139 -3.73 24.65 1.89
N GLN A 140 -3.51 25.87 1.41
CA GLN A 140 -2.64 26.17 0.28
C GLN A 140 -1.15 26.28 0.65
N LEU A 141 -0.83 26.51 1.93
CA LEU A 141 0.56 26.67 2.39
C LEU A 141 1.32 25.34 2.53
N ALA A 142 0.60 24.22 2.66
CA ALA A 142 1.23 22.92 2.81
C ALA A 142 1.57 22.29 1.45
N GLU A 143 2.82 21.85 1.32
CA GLU A 143 3.32 21.19 0.09
C GLU A 143 2.61 19.85 -0.18
N TYR A 144 2.26 19.13 0.88
CA TYR A 144 1.54 17.87 0.77
C TYR A 144 0.65 17.63 2.00
N VAL A 145 -0.37 16.80 1.79
CA VAL A 145 -1.30 16.35 2.83
C VAL A 145 -0.99 14.89 3.19
N ILE A 146 -0.82 14.61 4.48
CA ILE A 146 -0.62 13.27 5.01
C ILE A 146 -1.97 12.70 5.43
N LYS A 147 -2.46 11.70 4.69
CA LYS A 147 -3.71 11.00 4.97
C LYS A 147 -3.45 9.71 5.76
N ALA A 148 -3.84 9.69 7.03
CA ALA A 148 -3.84 8.52 7.89
C ALA A 148 -5.00 7.58 7.52
N VAL A 149 -4.65 6.38 7.06
CA VAL A 149 -5.61 5.35 6.63
C VAL A 149 -6.25 4.67 7.85
N ARG A 150 -7.54 4.33 7.75
CA ARG A 150 -8.26 3.62 8.83
C ARG A 150 -7.55 2.32 9.22
N ARG A 151 -7.56 1.99 10.52
CA ARG A 151 -6.96 0.75 11.06
C ARG A 151 -7.55 -0.52 10.45
N SER A 152 -8.85 -0.53 10.13
CA SER A 152 -9.52 -1.66 9.45
C SER A 152 -8.86 -2.05 8.13
N ASN A 153 -8.22 -1.09 7.45
CA ASN A 153 -7.57 -1.27 6.16
C ASN A 153 -6.05 -1.48 6.31
N SER A 154 -5.53 -1.33 7.53
CA SER A 154 -4.12 -1.59 7.83
C SER A 154 -3.95 -3.05 8.23
N ILE A 155 -2.81 -3.63 7.88
CA ILE A 155 -2.47 -5.02 8.19
C ILE A 155 -1.62 -5.02 9.47
N GLY A 156 -2.07 -5.77 10.48
CA GLY A 156 -1.38 -5.92 11.77
C GLY A 156 -1.39 -4.65 12.64
N LYS A 157 -0.41 -4.55 13.56
CA LYS A 157 -0.20 -3.41 14.47
C LYS A 157 0.58 -2.27 13.79
N SER A 158 0.21 -1.91 12.56
CA SER A 158 0.86 -0.84 11.80
C SER A 158 -0.14 0.24 11.40
N PHE A 159 0.33 1.48 11.37
CA PHE A 159 -0.39 2.59 10.79
C PHE A 159 0.09 2.84 9.37
N THR A 160 -0.85 3.08 8.45
CA THR A 160 -0.54 3.40 7.05
C THR A 160 -0.86 4.87 6.78
N TYR A 161 0.09 5.57 6.18
CA TYR A 161 -0.02 6.99 5.83
C TYR A 161 0.24 7.15 4.33
N LYS A 162 -0.64 7.86 3.65
CA LYS A 162 -0.51 8.23 2.24
C LYS A 162 -0.23 9.72 2.14
N PHE A 163 0.72 10.11 1.32
CA PHE A 163 1.11 11.50 1.09
C PHE A 163 0.55 11.92 -0.25
N TYR A 164 -0.19 13.03 -0.25
CA TYR A 164 -0.87 13.55 -1.41
C TYR A 164 -0.33 14.94 -1.74
N SER A 165 0.05 15.15 -2.99
CA SER A 165 0.27 16.48 -3.56
C SER A 165 -0.90 16.75 -4.52
N GLY A 166 -1.78 17.68 -4.14
CA GLY A 166 -3.12 17.76 -4.75
C GLY A 166 -3.86 16.42 -4.66
N ASP A 167 -4.29 15.89 -5.80
CA ASP A 167 -5.00 14.61 -5.89
C ASP A 167 -4.06 13.39 -6.07
N GLU A 168 -2.78 13.62 -6.31
CA GLU A 168 -1.82 12.55 -6.59
C GLU A 168 -1.19 11.99 -5.31
N CYS A 169 -1.33 10.68 -5.11
CA CYS A 169 -0.67 9.96 -4.01
C CYS A 169 0.76 9.56 -4.42
N PHE A 170 1.76 10.37 -4.05
CA PHE A 170 3.15 10.11 -4.44
C PHE A 170 3.91 9.19 -3.48
N LYS A 171 3.45 9.02 -2.23
CA LYS A 171 4.16 8.20 -1.23
C LYS A 171 3.20 7.49 -0.28
N THR A 172 3.50 6.22 0.02
CA THR A 172 2.83 5.47 1.10
C THR A 172 3.86 5.01 2.12
N LYS A 173 3.66 5.34 3.39
CA LYS A 173 4.52 4.96 4.51
C LYS A 173 3.74 4.09 5.48
N ARG A 174 4.30 2.94 5.87
CA ARG A 174 3.77 2.11 6.95
C ARG A 174 4.69 2.22 8.16
N ILE A 175 4.12 2.51 9.32
CA ILE A 175 4.86 2.69 10.57
C ILE A 175 4.31 1.67 11.57
N LYS A 176 5.18 0.81 12.09
CA LYS A 176 4.81 -0.09 13.20
C LYS A 176 4.56 0.72 14.46
N GLN A 177 3.61 0.28 15.25
CA GLN A 177 3.30 0.87 16.55
C GLN A 177 4.46 0.65 17.51
N ASP A 178 4.96 1.76 18.07
CA ASP A 178 5.99 1.81 19.09
C ASP A 178 5.37 2.30 20.40
N GLN A 179 5.54 1.51 21.47
CA GLN A 179 5.00 1.83 22.79
C GLN A 179 5.67 3.06 23.38
N LYS A 180 6.96 3.30 23.09
CA LYS A 180 7.71 4.47 23.56
C LYS A 180 7.09 5.76 23.02
N VAL A 181 6.56 5.72 21.79
CA VAL A 181 5.84 6.85 21.19
C VAL A 181 4.45 7.02 21.80
N PHE A 182 3.70 5.94 21.99
CA PHE A 182 2.38 6.02 22.63
C PHE A 182 2.44 6.56 24.06
N GLY A 183 3.47 6.15 24.82
CA GLY A 183 3.71 6.63 26.17
C GLY A 183 3.91 8.14 26.28
N MET A 184 4.17 8.83 25.16
CA MET A 184 4.31 10.28 25.14
C MET A 184 3.01 11.05 25.17
N TYR A 185 1.91 10.50 24.66
CA TYR A 185 0.64 11.24 24.53
C TYR A 185 -0.60 10.44 24.94
N ARG A 186 -0.41 9.19 25.38
CA ARG A 186 -1.48 8.36 25.93
C ARG A 186 -0.98 7.73 27.22
N SER A 187 -1.59 8.10 28.33
CA SER A 187 -1.42 7.43 29.62
C SER A 187 -1.99 6.00 29.51
N MET A 188 -1.17 5.01 29.19
CA MET A 188 -1.36 3.56 29.43
C MET A 188 -2.76 2.91 29.23
N ILE A 189 -3.69 3.43 28.42
CA ILE A 189 -4.91 2.69 28.03
C ILE A 189 -4.57 1.75 26.85
N ILE A 190 -3.69 0.79 27.13
CA ILE A 190 -3.43 -0.38 26.28
C ILE A 190 -4.45 -1.45 26.71
N GLY A 191 -5.72 -1.26 26.36
CA GLY A 191 -6.76 -2.22 26.75
C GLY A 191 -8.12 -2.03 26.10
N GLU A 192 -8.58 -0.79 25.96
CA GLU A 192 -9.99 -0.51 25.65
C GLU A 192 -10.21 0.03 24.23
N GLY A 193 -9.91 -0.79 23.24
CA GLY A 193 -10.45 -0.56 21.91
C GLY A 193 -10.85 -1.90 21.36
N GLU A 194 -12.13 -2.07 21.03
CA GLU A 194 -12.64 -3.24 20.31
C GLU A 194 -11.60 -3.69 19.28
N LYS A 195 -11.28 -4.98 19.28
CA LYS A 195 -10.31 -5.57 18.34
C LYS A 195 -10.89 -5.42 16.93
N ILE A 196 -10.64 -4.28 16.28
CA ILE A 196 -11.06 -4.03 14.89
C ILE A 196 -10.34 -5.07 14.04
N LYS A 197 -11.08 -6.12 13.63
CA LYS A 197 -10.59 -7.18 12.76
C LYS A 197 -10.21 -6.56 11.41
N SER A 198 -8.99 -6.81 10.95
CA SER A 198 -8.51 -6.29 9.66
C SER A 198 -9.29 -6.92 8.51
N ILE A 199 -9.92 -6.08 7.68
CA ILE A 199 -10.67 -6.48 6.48
C ILE A 199 -9.80 -7.28 5.49
N PRO A 200 -8.54 -6.89 5.18
CA PRO A 200 -7.74 -7.62 4.20
C PRO A 200 -7.36 -9.03 4.65
N PHE A 201 -7.29 -9.29 5.96
CA PHE A 201 -7.00 -10.63 6.47
C PHE A 201 -8.12 -11.62 6.17
N LYS A 202 -9.38 -11.16 6.17
CA LYS A 202 -10.55 -11.98 5.79
C LYS A 202 -10.44 -12.47 4.34
N HIS A 203 -9.98 -11.61 3.42
CA HIS A 203 -9.89 -11.94 2.00
C HIS A 203 -8.74 -12.92 1.73
N ILE A 204 -7.60 -12.76 2.43
CA ILE A 204 -6.48 -13.69 2.35
C ILE A 204 -6.88 -15.10 2.84
N LEU A 205 -7.60 -15.19 3.97
CA LEU A 205 -8.10 -16.47 4.49
C LEU A 205 -9.04 -17.20 3.51
N ILE A 206 -9.95 -16.45 2.88
CA ILE A 206 -10.86 -17.00 1.87
C ILE A 206 -10.09 -17.52 0.65
N PHE A 207 -9.08 -16.77 0.19
CA PHE A 207 -8.24 -17.17 -0.93
C PHE A 207 -7.44 -18.45 -0.63
N VAL A 208 -6.81 -18.53 0.56
CA VAL A 208 -6.08 -19.73 0.99
C VAL A 208 -7.02 -20.93 1.08
N GLY A 209 -8.24 -20.76 1.62
CA GLY A 209 -9.26 -21.80 1.65
C GLY A 209 -9.64 -22.31 0.26
N LEU A 210 -9.82 -21.41 -0.71
CA LEU A 210 -10.10 -21.78 -2.11
C LEU A 210 -8.97 -22.58 -2.75
N VAL A 211 -7.71 -22.19 -2.53
CA VAL A 211 -6.54 -22.89 -3.08
C VAL A 211 -6.42 -24.30 -2.48
N VAL A 212 -6.66 -24.46 -1.18
CA VAL A 212 -6.64 -25.77 -0.52
C VAL A 212 -7.77 -26.66 -1.05
N CYS A 213 -8.99 -26.13 -1.18
CA CYS A 213 -10.12 -26.87 -1.76
C CYS A 213 -9.84 -27.30 -3.21
N ALA A 214 -9.30 -26.41 -4.04
CA ALA A 214 -8.91 -26.75 -5.41
C ALA A 214 -7.82 -27.85 -5.45
N GLY A 215 -6.83 -27.78 -4.56
CA GLY A 215 -5.80 -28.81 -4.42
C GLY A 215 -6.35 -30.16 -3.98
N LEU A 216 -7.34 -30.19 -3.08
CA LEU A 216 -8.03 -31.42 -2.66
C LEU A 216 -8.89 -32.00 -3.78
N ILE A 217 -9.66 -31.16 -4.49
CA ILE A 217 -10.46 -31.59 -5.65
C ILE A 217 -9.55 -32.15 -6.74
N PHE A 218 -8.41 -31.51 -6.99
CA PHE A 218 -7.42 -32.01 -7.94
C PHE A 218 -6.84 -33.35 -7.47
N ARG A 219 -6.40 -33.46 -6.20
CA ARG A 219 -5.81 -34.70 -5.68
C ARG A 219 -6.79 -35.86 -5.66
N PHE A 220 -8.03 -35.66 -5.22
CA PHE A 220 -9.02 -36.74 -5.14
C PHE A 220 -9.72 -37.00 -6.48
N GLY A 221 -10.04 -35.97 -7.25
CA GLY A 221 -10.67 -36.08 -8.57
C GLY A 221 -9.74 -36.71 -9.60
N PHE A 222 -8.48 -36.26 -9.65
CA PHE A 222 -7.50 -36.78 -10.61
C PHE A 222 -7.07 -38.21 -10.29
N MET A 223 -6.89 -38.55 -8.99
CA MET A 223 -6.59 -39.93 -8.58
C MET A 223 -7.74 -40.90 -8.91
N LYS A 224 -9.00 -40.48 -8.78
CA LYS A 224 -10.16 -41.32 -9.12
C LYS A 224 -10.28 -41.57 -10.63
N ILE A 225 -9.97 -40.57 -11.45
CA ILE A 225 -9.95 -40.70 -12.91
C ILE A 225 -8.80 -41.61 -13.37
N PHE A 226 -7.58 -41.43 -12.83
CA PHE A 226 -6.43 -42.26 -13.18
C PHE A 226 -6.62 -43.73 -12.75
N HIS A 227 -7.23 -43.98 -11.59
CA HIS A 227 -7.48 -45.33 -11.10
C HIS A 227 -8.59 -46.06 -11.90
N ASN A 228 -9.60 -45.32 -12.39
CA ASN A 228 -10.64 -45.90 -13.25
C ASN A 228 -10.12 -46.24 -14.66
N MET A 229 -9.13 -45.50 -15.19
CA MET A 229 -8.53 -45.81 -16.49
C MET A 229 -7.69 -47.10 -16.48
N ASN A 230 -7.15 -47.51 -15.33
CA ASN A 230 -6.40 -48.77 -15.19
C ASN A 230 -7.27 -50.03 -15.08
N LYS A 231 -8.60 -49.90 -14.92
CA LYS A 231 -9.50 -51.03 -14.66
C LYS A 231 -10.17 -51.61 -15.91
N HIS A 232 -10.08 -50.95 -17.06
CA HIS A 232 -10.80 -51.33 -18.28
C HIS A 232 -10.00 -52.17 -19.30
N ASN A 233 -8.79 -52.63 -18.97
CA ASN A 233 -7.92 -53.34 -19.94
C ASN A 233 -7.77 -54.85 -19.73
N ILE A 234 -8.65 -55.52 -18.98
CA ILE A 234 -8.63 -56.98 -18.87
C ILE A 234 -10.07 -57.51 -18.89
N ARG A 235 -10.51 -58.00 -20.06
CA ARG A 235 -11.35 -59.20 -20.28
C ARG A 235 -11.95 -59.20 -21.70
N THR A 236 -11.35 -59.99 -22.58
CA THR A 236 -12.08 -60.69 -23.65
C THR A 236 -11.58 -62.15 -23.65
N PRO A 237 -12.46 -63.16 -23.47
CA PRO A 237 -12.07 -64.56 -23.59
C PRO A 237 -11.95 -64.94 -25.07
N VAL A 238 -10.89 -65.67 -25.38
CA VAL A 238 -10.55 -66.25 -26.68
C VAL A 238 -11.45 -67.46 -26.95
N SER A 239 -12.17 -67.46 -28.08
CA SER A 239 -12.72 -68.68 -28.69
C SER A 239 -11.74 -69.17 -29.75
N VAL A 240 -11.29 -70.41 -29.57
CA VAL A 240 -10.38 -71.17 -30.45
C VAL A 240 -11.17 -71.77 -31.61
N ILE A 241 -10.77 -71.52 -32.86
CA ILE A 241 -10.72 -72.53 -33.93
C ILE A 241 -9.46 -72.25 -34.76
N ASP A 242 -8.68 -73.31 -34.93
CA ASP A 242 -7.42 -73.41 -35.66
C ASP A 242 -7.51 -73.03 -37.14
N ASP A 243 -6.48 -72.37 -37.66
CA ASP A 243 -5.86 -72.86 -38.89
C ASP A 243 -4.38 -72.46 -38.98
N VAL A 244 -3.56 -73.44 -39.32
CA VAL A 244 -2.11 -73.37 -39.39
C VAL A 244 -1.70 -72.91 -40.78
N GLN A 245 -1.13 -71.71 -40.89
CA GLN A 245 -0.09 -71.44 -41.90
C GLN A 245 0.74 -70.20 -41.55
N LYS A 246 2.06 -70.40 -41.49
CA LYS A 246 3.10 -69.38 -41.61
C LYS A 246 4.25 -70.01 -42.42
N PRO A 247 5.12 -69.24 -43.10
CA PRO A 247 5.08 -67.81 -43.38
C PRO A 247 5.39 -67.47 -44.86
N GLN A 248 4.82 -66.40 -45.41
CA GLN A 248 5.50 -65.68 -46.51
C GLN A 248 5.49 -64.17 -46.22
N LEU A 249 6.71 -63.64 -46.16
CA LEU A 249 7.03 -62.23 -46.21
C LEU A 249 6.49 -61.66 -47.53
N GLU A 250 5.56 -60.72 -47.46
CA GLU A 250 5.39 -59.75 -48.53
C GLU A 250 5.27 -58.36 -47.94
N GLN A 251 6.38 -57.62 -48.05
CA GLN A 251 6.48 -56.21 -47.70
C GLN A 251 5.56 -55.40 -48.60
N LYS A 252 4.33 -55.13 -48.15
CA LYS A 252 3.50 -54.11 -48.79
C LYS A 252 3.98 -52.74 -48.30
N LYS A 253 4.81 -52.13 -49.15
CA LYS A 253 5.22 -50.72 -49.13
C LYS A 253 4.10 -49.84 -48.56
N LEU A 254 4.35 -49.23 -47.40
CA LEU A 254 3.56 -48.07 -46.99
C LEU A 254 4.04 -46.93 -47.89
N GLU A 255 3.22 -46.58 -48.87
CA GLU A 255 3.40 -45.38 -49.66
C GLU A 255 3.53 -44.18 -48.73
N THR A 256 4.64 -43.47 -48.89
CA THR A 256 4.98 -42.23 -48.22
C THR A 256 4.01 -41.14 -48.68
N ASP A 257 2.83 -41.04 -48.06
CA ASP A 257 1.94 -39.92 -48.34
C ASP A 257 2.43 -38.69 -47.58
N ASN A 258 3.28 -37.92 -48.28
CA ASN A 258 3.99 -36.73 -47.82
C ASN A 258 3.07 -35.50 -47.63
N ASN A 259 1.91 -35.63 -47.00
CA ASN A 259 1.06 -34.49 -46.73
C ASN A 259 1.40 -33.81 -45.40
N HIS A 260 2.42 -32.94 -45.46
CA HIS A 260 2.89 -32.07 -44.38
C HIS A 260 1.94 -30.89 -44.13
N MET A 261 0.64 -31.13 -44.04
CA MET A 261 -0.39 -30.11 -43.81
C MET A 261 -0.59 -29.93 -42.30
N TYR A 262 -0.37 -28.69 -41.83
CA TYR A 262 -0.49 -28.34 -40.41
C TYR A 262 -1.46 -27.18 -40.23
N ARG A 263 -2.31 -27.29 -39.22
CA ARG A 263 -3.32 -26.28 -38.91
C ARG A 263 -2.72 -25.11 -38.16
N ILE A 264 -3.05 -23.89 -38.58
CA ILE A 264 -2.66 -22.65 -37.89
C ILE A 264 -3.56 -22.45 -36.66
N ILE A 265 -2.95 -22.39 -35.48
CA ILE A 265 -3.64 -22.17 -34.20
C ILE A 265 -3.56 -20.69 -33.78
N GLY A 266 -2.55 -19.95 -34.25
CA GLY A 266 -2.41 -18.53 -33.94
C GLY A 266 -1.36 -17.82 -34.79
N ILE A 267 -1.37 -16.49 -34.72
CA ILE A 267 -0.41 -15.63 -35.42
C ILE A 267 0.24 -14.73 -34.36
N ILE A 268 1.56 -14.80 -34.23
CA ILE A 268 2.33 -14.00 -33.26
C ILE A 268 3.55 -13.43 -33.98
N ASP A 269 3.74 -12.11 -33.92
CA ASP A 269 4.91 -11.39 -34.45
C ASP A 269 5.30 -11.77 -35.89
N GLY A 270 4.30 -11.87 -36.79
CA GLY A 270 4.53 -12.22 -38.20
C GLY A 270 4.90 -13.69 -38.44
N HIS A 271 4.62 -14.58 -37.49
CA HIS A 271 4.80 -16.03 -37.60
C HIS A 271 3.47 -16.77 -37.35
N TYR A 272 3.24 -17.85 -38.09
CA TYR A 272 2.19 -18.82 -37.81
C TYR A 272 2.63 -19.75 -36.68
N VAL A 273 1.75 -20.01 -35.73
CA VAL A 273 1.90 -21.06 -34.71
C VAL A 273 1.09 -22.26 -35.16
N VAL A 274 1.76 -23.38 -35.41
CA VAL A 274 1.15 -24.62 -35.92
C VAL A 274 1.30 -25.77 -34.93
N GLN A 275 0.35 -26.71 -34.97
CA GLN A 275 0.42 -27.95 -34.20
C GLN A 275 1.07 -29.05 -35.04
N THR A 276 2.21 -29.56 -34.60
CA THR A 276 2.87 -30.73 -35.21
C THR A 276 2.80 -31.93 -34.25
N PRO A 277 3.02 -33.17 -34.72
CA PRO A 277 3.17 -34.35 -33.85
C PRO A 277 4.28 -34.21 -32.79
N LYS A 278 5.24 -33.30 -33.01
CA LYS A 278 6.35 -33.00 -32.08
C LYS A 278 6.07 -31.81 -31.16
N GLY A 279 4.89 -31.19 -31.23
CA GLY A 279 4.49 -30.04 -30.43
C GLY A 279 4.23 -28.76 -31.24
N LEU A 280 4.12 -27.63 -30.54
CA LEU A 280 3.86 -26.32 -31.16
C LEU A 280 5.13 -25.75 -31.78
N GLN A 281 5.05 -25.30 -33.03
CA GLN A 281 6.17 -24.69 -33.74
C GLN A 281 5.79 -23.36 -34.41
N LYS A 282 6.77 -22.47 -34.53
CA LYS A 282 6.62 -21.15 -35.16
C LYS A 282 7.17 -21.21 -36.59
N VAL A 283 6.38 -20.77 -37.55
CA VAL A 283 6.73 -20.76 -38.99
C VAL A 283 6.59 -19.35 -39.53
N LYS A 284 7.59 -18.87 -40.27
CA LYS A 284 7.60 -17.50 -40.81
C LYS A 284 6.56 -17.33 -41.92
N ILE A 285 5.79 -16.25 -41.87
CA ILE A 285 4.75 -15.97 -42.86
C ILE A 285 5.40 -15.51 -44.17
N ASN A 286 5.09 -16.19 -45.28
CA ASN A 286 5.47 -15.70 -46.61
C ASN A 286 4.49 -14.59 -47.04
N LYS A 287 5.02 -13.44 -47.46
CA LYS A 287 4.22 -12.24 -47.75
C LYS A 287 3.28 -12.41 -48.96
N SER A 288 3.55 -13.37 -49.85
CA SER A 288 2.74 -13.64 -51.04
C SER A 288 1.51 -14.53 -50.80
N SER A 289 1.35 -15.13 -49.60
CA SER A 289 0.23 -16.02 -49.29
C SER A 289 -0.18 -15.93 -47.82
N ARG A 290 -0.94 -14.88 -47.47
CA ARG A 290 -1.53 -14.74 -46.13
C ARG A 290 -2.74 -15.67 -45.99
N LYS A 291 -2.63 -16.65 -45.10
CA LYS A 291 -3.72 -17.50 -44.61
C LYS A 291 -4.22 -17.06 -43.24
N ASN A 292 -5.47 -17.37 -42.94
CA ASN A 292 -6.15 -17.05 -41.69
C ASN A 292 -5.95 -18.15 -40.63
N VAL A 293 -6.31 -17.83 -39.38
CA VAL A 293 -6.33 -18.81 -38.29
C VAL A 293 -7.34 -19.90 -38.63
N ARG A 294 -6.96 -21.17 -38.41
CA ARG A 294 -7.65 -22.42 -38.80
C ARG A 294 -7.39 -22.92 -40.23
N ASP A 295 -6.71 -22.17 -41.07
CA ASP A 295 -6.28 -22.67 -42.38
C ASP A 295 -5.12 -23.65 -42.24
N GLU A 296 -4.96 -24.53 -43.23
CA GLU A 296 -3.89 -25.52 -43.28
C GLU A 296 -2.72 -25.00 -44.12
N ILE A 297 -1.50 -25.15 -43.63
CA ILE A 297 -0.26 -24.81 -44.33
C ILE A 297 0.60 -26.04 -44.54
N LYS A 298 1.17 -26.15 -45.74
CA LYS A 298 2.21 -27.13 -46.02
C LYS A 298 3.56 -26.57 -45.59
N ILE A 299 4.28 -27.27 -44.72
CA ILE A 299 5.63 -26.89 -44.31
C ILE A 299 6.61 -27.77 -45.07
N GLU A 300 7.26 -27.20 -46.09
CA GLU A 300 8.09 -27.99 -47.01
C GLU A 300 9.50 -28.33 -46.51
N LYS A 301 9.89 -27.89 -45.31
CA LYS A 301 11.04 -28.38 -44.52
C LYS A 301 11.07 -27.63 -43.20
N LEU A 302 11.27 -28.37 -42.10
CA LEU A 302 11.69 -27.84 -40.80
C LEU A 302 13.18 -28.04 -40.63
#